data_AF-A0AAD1ZLL1-F1
#
_entry.id   AF-A0AAD1ZLL1-F1
#
_cell.length_a   1.000
_cell.length_b   1.000
_cell.length_c   1.000
_cell.angle_alpha   90.00
_cell.angle_beta   90.00
_cell.angle_gamma   90.00
#
_symmetry.space_group_name_H-M   'P 1'
#
loop_
_entity.id
_entity.type
_entity.pdbx_description
1 polymer ?
#
loop_
_entity_poly.entity_id
_entity_poly.type
_entity_poly.pdbx_seq_one_letter_code
_entity_poly.pdbx_strand_id
1 'polypeptide(L)'
;MEEEDDDEACLFAMLASASVLPMGLKTAIELDLLEIKKKTSPGAFISASELAKQLPTKNPDAASMVVRILRLLAWCSIVNCSVETPADGGGAAVERVRTLAPVCKF
;
A
#
# COMPACT_ATOMS: atom_id res chain seq x y z
N MET A 1 19.26 -26.20 13.75
CA MET A 1 18.16 -26.72 14.58
C MET A 1 17.80 -25.73 15.69
N GLU A 2 18.64 -25.49 16.71
CA GLU A 2 18.32 -24.44 17.73
C GLU A 2 18.21 -23.03 17.15
N GLU A 3 19.07 -22.66 16.18
CA GLU A 3 19.05 -21.32 15.54
C GLU A 3 17.82 -21.11 14.63
N GLU A 4 17.32 -22.18 14.00
CA GLU A 4 16.10 -22.12 13.15
C GLU A 4 14.83 -21.99 14.00
N ASP A 5 14.77 -22.66 15.16
CA ASP A 5 13.65 -22.54 16.10
C ASP A 5 13.59 -21.13 16.72
N ASP A 6 14.75 -20.52 17.02
CA ASP A 6 14.83 -19.14 17.52
C ASP A 6 14.41 -18.10 16.46
N ASP A 7 14.77 -18.31 15.20
CA ASP A 7 14.33 -17.47 14.08
C ASP A 7 12.81 -17.55 13.88
N GLU A 8 12.21 -18.74 13.97
CA GLU A 8 10.76 -18.92 13.89
C GLU A 8 10.04 -18.26 15.06
N ALA A 9 10.55 -18.42 16.29
CA ALA A 9 10.02 -17.75 17.48
C ALA A 9 10.12 -16.21 17.36
N CYS A 10 11.22 -15.70 16.81
CA CYS A 10 11.42 -14.27 16.55
C CYS A 10 10.41 -13.74 15.53
N LEU A 11 10.19 -14.47 14.43
CA LEU A 11 9.15 -14.13 13.44
C LEU A 11 7.75 -14.18 14.05
N PHE A 12 7.47 -15.13 14.93
CA PHE A 12 6.18 -15.22 15.62
C PHE A 12 5.95 -14.05 16.59
N ALA A 13 6.99 -13.56 17.25
CA ALA A 13 6.92 -12.38 18.12
C ALA A 13 6.45 -11.11 17.38
N MET A 14 6.62 -11.04 16.05
CA MET A 14 6.09 -9.95 15.21
C MET A 14 4.56 -9.85 15.24
N LEU A 15 3.84 -10.88 15.72
CA LEU A 15 2.41 -10.80 16.02
C LEU A 15 2.05 -9.66 16.98
N ALA A 16 3.01 -9.15 17.77
CA ALA A 16 2.84 -7.92 18.54
C ALA A 16 2.38 -6.72 17.68
N SER A 17 2.66 -6.74 16.37
CA SER A 17 2.25 -5.72 15.40
C SER A 17 1.05 -6.13 14.52
N ALA A 18 0.40 -7.27 14.80
CA ALA A 18 -0.66 -7.83 13.95
C ALA A 18 -1.87 -6.89 13.75
N SER A 19 -2.13 -5.98 14.71
CA SER A 19 -3.20 -4.98 14.63
C SER A 19 -2.95 -3.89 13.57
N VAL A 20 -1.72 -3.73 13.11
CA VAL A 20 -1.36 -2.71 12.11
C VAL A 20 -2.08 -2.97 10.78
N LEU A 21 -2.17 -4.22 10.33
CA LEU A 21 -2.85 -4.58 9.09
C LEU A 21 -4.35 -4.24 9.09
N PRO A 22 -5.19 -4.72 10.04
CA PRO A 22 -6.61 -4.40 10.04
C PRO A 22 -6.87 -2.89 10.21
N MET A 23 -6.05 -2.19 11.00
CA MET A 23 -6.16 -0.73 11.15
C MET A 23 -5.77 0.01 9.86
N GLY A 24 -4.73 -0.45 9.16
CA GLY A 24 -4.33 0.08 7.86
C GLY A 24 -5.39 -0.14 6.78
N LEU A 25 -6.00 -1.33 6.74
CA LEU A 25 -7.11 -1.64 5.85
C LEU A 25 -8.33 -0.78 6.14
N LYS A 26 -8.72 -0.66 7.42
CA LYS A 26 -9.80 0.23 7.84
C LYS A 26 -9.56 1.67 7.36
N THR A 27 -8.35 2.19 7.56
CA THR A 27 -7.97 3.54 7.11
C THR A 27 -8.08 3.68 5.59
N ALA A 28 -7.66 2.67 4.83
CA ALA A 28 -7.77 2.69 3.37
C ALA A 28 -9.22 2.70 2.87
N ILE A 29 -10.13 2.06 3.62
CA ILE A 29 -11.57 2.09 3.35
C ILE A 29 -12.15 3.47 3.71
N GLU A 30 -11.83 4.00 4.89
CA GLU A 30 -12.34 5.32 5.35
C GLU A 30 -11.87 6.48 4.46
N LEU A 31 -10.71 6.34 3.81
CA LEU A 31 -10.19 7.31 2.85
C LEU A 31 -10.60 7.00 1.39
N ASP A 32 -11.49 6.03 1.16
CA ASP A 32 -11.95 5.61 -0.17
C ASP A 32 -10.83 5.23 -1.15
N LEU A 33 -9.64 4.83 -0.67
CA LEU A 33 -8.47 4.58 -1.52
C LEU A 33 -8.73 3.44 -2.51
N LEU A 34 -9.45 2.40 -2.07
CA LEU A 34 -9.80 1.24 -2.89
C LEU A 34 -10.82 1.62 -3.97
N GLU A 35 -11.81 2.45 -3.63
CA GLU A 35 -12.84 2.91 -4.57
C GLU A 35 -12.27 3.89 -5.60
N ILE A 36 -11.38 4.80 -5.19
CA ILE A 36 -10.63 5.66 -6.11
C ILE A 36 -9.85 4.81 -7.13
N LYS A 37 -9.17 3.76 -6.66
CA LYS A 37 -8.44 2.85 -7.58
C LYS A 37 -9.38 2.09 -8.51
N LYS A 38 -10.55 1.66 -8.03
CA LYS A 38 -11.57 0.93 -8.81
C LYS A 38 -12.20 1.77 -9.92
N LYS A 39 -12.32 3.09 -9.72
CA LYS A 39 -12.75 4.05 -10.76
C LYS A 39 -11.72 4.23 -11.87
N THR A 40 -10.45 3.89 -11.63
CA THR A 40 -9.42 3.90 -12.66
C THR A 40 -9.66 2.74 -13.62
N SER A 41 -9.38 2.89 -14.92
CA SER A 41 -9.60 1.82 -15.89
C SER A 41 -8.90 0.51 -15.47
N PRO A 42 -9.49 -0.66 -15.78
CA PRO A 42 -8.86 -1.95 -15.45
C PRO A 42 -7.43 -2.01 -15.99
N GLY A 43 -6.47 -2.26 -15.11
CA GLY A 43 -5.04 -2.32 -15.44
C GLY A 43 -4.32 -0.97 -15.54
N ALA A 44 -5.01 0.17 -15.43
CA ALA A 44 -4.34 1.47 -15.41
C ALA A 44 -3.68 1.76 -14.06
N PHE A 45 -2.50 2.36 -14.15
CA PHE A 45 -1.70 2.77 -13.01
C PHE A 45 -2.21 4.06 -12.41
N ILE A 46 -2.19 4.14 -11.09
CA ILE A 46 -2.32 5.41 -10.36
C ILE A 46 -1.14 5.54 -9.42
N SER A 47 -0.50 6.72 -9.43
CA SER A 47 0.57 7.03 -8.48
C SER A 47 -0.05 7.43 -7.14
N ALA A 48 0.68 7.22 -6.05
CA ALA A 48 0.20 7.62 -4.73
C ALA A 48 -0.02 9.15 -4.60
N SER A 49 0.76 9.96 -5.32
CA SER A 49 0.55 11.41 -5.39
C SER A 49 -0.79 11.76 -6.04
N GLU A 50 -1.12 11.09 -7.16
CA GLU A 50 -2.39 11.31 -7.85
C GLU A 50 -3.59 10.83 -7.03
N LEU A 51 -3.41 9.73 -6.30
CA LEU A 51 -4.42 9.23 -5.37
C LEU A 51 -4.63 10.18 -4.19
N ALA A 52 -3.55 10.74 -3.64
CA ALA A 52 -3.63 11.72 -2.54
C ALA A 52 -4.28 13.05 -2.95
N LYS A 53 -4.10 13.50 -4.21
CA LYS A 53 -4.78 14.69 -4.73
C LYS A 53 -6.30 14.55 -4.80
N GLN A 54 -6.81 13.32 -4.91
CA GLN A 54 -8.25 13.05 -4.90
C GLN A 54 -8.86 13.08 -3.49
N LEU A 55 -8.01 13.06 -2.46
CA LEU A 55 -8.47 13.21 -1.08
C LEU A 55 -8.77 14.68 -0.79
N PRO A 56 -9.83 15.00 -0.02
CA PRO A 56 -10.17 16.36 0.37
C PRO A 56 -9.24 16.87 1.49
N THR A 57 -7.94 16.97 1.20
CA THR A 57 -6.91 17.33 2.18
C THR A 57 -5.95 18.38 1.66
N LYS A 58 -5.41 19.19 2.58
CA LYS A 58 -4.30 20.14 2.34
C LYS A 58 -2.99 19.66 2.97
N ASN A 59 -2.98 18.44 3.52
CA ASN A 59 -1.80 17.90 4.18
C ASN A 59 -0.69 17.64 3.14
N PRO A 60 0.46 18.32 3.22
CA PRO A 60 1.57 18.10 2.29
C PRO A 60 2.12 16.67 2.36
N ASP A 61 1.95 15.99 3.50
CA ASP A 61 2.43 14.62 3.72
C ASP A 61 1.42 13.55 3.27
N ALA A 62 0.23 13.94 2.77
CA ALA A 62 -0.84 13.00 2.41
C ALA A 62 -0.36 11.92 1.43
N ALA A 63 0.42 12.30 0.41
CA ALA A 63 0.98 11.36 -0.56
C ALA A 63 1.90 10.32 0.11
N SER A 64 2.75 10.75 1.04
CA SER A 64 3.65 9.87 1.79
C SER A 64 2.89 8.91 2.72
N MET A 65 1.83 9.40 3.37
CA MET A 65 0.97 8.58 4.21
C MET A 65 0.21 7.52 3.39
N VAL A 66 -0.35 7.91 2.25
CA VAL A 66 -1.03 7.02 1.31
C VAL A 66 -0.09 5.92 0.80
N VAL A 67 1.16 6.26 0.44
CA VAL A 67 2.19 5.28 0.07
C VAL A 67 2.37 4.24 1.18
N ARG A 68 2.53 4.66 2.44
CA ARG A 68 2.76 3.76 3.56
C ARG A 68 1.59 2.80 3.78
N ILE A 69 0.36 3.30 3.67
CA ILE A 69 -0.86 2.47 3.76
C ILE A 69 -0.89 1.44 2.62
N LEU A 70 -0.66 1.88 1.38
CA LEU A 70 -0.70 1.00 0.22
C LEU A 70 0.42 -0.07 0.25
N ARG A 71 1.62 0.28 0.73
CA ARG A 71 2.71 -0.68 0.95
C ARG A 71 2.36 -1.75 1.96
N LEU A 72 1.73 -1.37 3.08
CA LEU A 72 1.25 -2.32 4.08
C LEU A 72 0.22 -3.29 3.48
N LEU A 73 -0.73 -2.77 2.70
CA LEU A 73 -1.72 -3.61 2.02
C LEU A 73 -1.09 -4.51 0.93
N ALA A 74 -0.04 -4.02 0.26
CA ALA A 74 0.69 -4.78 -0.74
C ALA A 74 1.48 -5.94 -0.13
N TRP A 75 2.09 -5.73 1.05
CA TRP A 75 2.74 -6.78 1.81
C TRP A 75 1.81 -7.98 2.08
N CYS A 76 0.53 -7.70 2.31
CA CYS A 76 -0.50 -8.72 2.53
C CYS A 76 -1.26 -9.12 1.25
N SER A 77 -0.75 -8.79 0.06
CA SER A 77 -1.34 -9.13 -1.24
C SER A 77 -2.78 -8.63 -1.44
N ILE A 78 -3.19 -7.56 -0.77
CA ILE A 78 -4.51 -6.92 -0.93
C ILE A 78 -4.49 -5.97 -2.15
N VAL A 79 -3.36 -5.33 -2.40
CA VAL A 79 -3.13 -4.48 -3.58
C VAL A 79 -1.78 -4.86 -4.22
N ASN A 80 -1.64 -4.70 -5.52
CA ASN A 80 -0.35 -4.85 -6.20
C ASN A 80 0.27 -3.47 -6.43
N CYS A 81 1.43 -3.24 -5.81
CA CYS A 81 2.23 -2.04 -6.02
C CYS A 81 3.45 -2.35 -6.89
N SER A 82 3.91 -1.36 -7.64
CA SER A 82 5.14 -1.42 -8.40
C SER A 82 5.89 -0.11 -8.26
N VAL A 83 7.20 -0.21 -8.13
CA VAL A 83 8.07 0.96 -8.17
C VAL A 83 8.57 1.12 -9.59
N GLU A 84 8.34 2.31 -10.17
CA GLU A 84 8.90 2.67 -11.47
C GLU A 84 9.88 3.82 -11.29
N THR A 85 11.11 3.60 -11.76
CA THR A 85 12.13 4.65 -11.88
C THR A 85 11.93 5.39 -13.21
N PRO A 86 11.89 6.73 -13.22
CA PRO A 86 11.87 7.49 -14.46
C PRO A 86 13.04 7.11 -15.38
N ALA A 87 12.76 6.95 -16.68
CA ALA A 87 13.73 6.47 -17.68
C ALA A 87 14.95 7.39 -17.87
N ASP A 88 14.78 8.64 -17.48
CA ASP A 88 15.68 9.77 -17.59
C ASP A 88 16.64 9.91 -16.40
N GLY A 89 16.57 9.03 -15.40
CA GLY A 89 17.55 8.92 -14.30
C GLY A 89 17.63 10.11 -13.34
N GLY A 90 16.98 11.24 -13.65
CA GLY A 90 16.99 12.47 -12.87
C GLY A 90 15.86 12.62 -11.86
N GLY A 91 14.93 11.68 -11.78
CA GLY A 91 13.75 11.76 -10.92
C GLY A 91 13.70 10.68 -9.83
N ALA A 92 13.01 10.98 -8.72
CA ALA A 92 12.77 10.01 -7.67
C ALA A 92 11.87 8.86 -8.16
N ALA A 93 12.14 7.64 -7.70
CA ALA A 93 11.31 6.48 -7.97
C ALA A 93 9.87 6.72 -7.51
N VAL A 94 8.89 6.39 -8.35
CA VAL A 94 7.46 6.61 -8.06
C VAL A 94 6.79 5.27 -7.82
N GLU A 95 6.17 5.15 -6.65
CA GLU A 95 5.33 4.00 -6.34
C GLU A 95 3.95 4.13 -6.99
N ARG A 96 3.54 3.06 -7.68
CA ARG A 96 2.31 2.98 -8.44
C ARG A 96 1.50 1.78 -8.00
N VAL A 97 0.20 1.98 -7.83
CA VAL A 97 -0.75 0.88 -7.62
C VAL A 97 -1.20 0.39 -8.99
N ARG A 98 -0.98 -0.90 -9.27
CA ARG A 98 -1.32 -1.55 -10.54
C ARG A 98 -2.73 -2.11 -10.51
N THR A 99 -3.00 -2.99 -9.56
CA THR A 99 -4.27 -3.75 -9.48
C THR A 99 -4.72 -3.90 -8.05
N LEU A 100 -6.03 -4.01 -7.86
CA LEU A 100 -6.61 -4.52 -6.61
C LEU A 100 -6.63 -6.04 -6.68
N ALA A 101 -6.34 -6.72 -5.57
CA ALA A 101 -6.48 -8.18 -5.52
C ALA A 101 -7.97 -8.57 -5.48
N PRO A 102 -8.32 -9.83 -5.81
CA PRO A 102 -9.71 -10.29 -5.80
C PRO A 102 -10.44 -10.10 -4.47
N VAL A 103 -9.71 -9.95 -3.35
CA VAL A 103 -10.31 -9.69 -2.03
C VAL A 103 -11.04 -8.34 -1.98
N CYS A 104 -10.60 -7.33 -2.74
CA CYS A 104 -11.22 -6.00 -2.79
C CYS A 104 -12.56 -5.95 -3.55
N LYS A 105 -13.09 -7.10 -3.98
CA LYS A 105 -14.43 -7.21 -4.58
C LYS A 105 -15.55 -7.30 -3.54
N PHE A 106 -15.20 -7.66 -2.31
CA PHE A 106 -16.10 -7.79 -1.17
C PHE A 106 -16.06 -6.51 -0.34
#